data_AF-A0AAV5K6B0-F1
#
_entry.id   AF-A0AAV5K6B0-F1
#
_cell.length_a   1.000
_cell.length_b   1.000
_cell.length_c   1.000
_cell.angle_alpha   90.00
_cell.angle_beta   90.00
_cell.angle_gamma   90.00
#
_symmetry.space_group_name_H-M   'P 1'
#
loop_
_entity.id
_entity.type
_entity.pdbx_description
1 polymer ?
#
loop_
_entity_poly.entity_id
_entity_poly.type
_entity_poly.pdbx_seq_one_letter_code
_entity_poly.pdbx_strand_id
1 'polypeptide(L)' 'MPLEEYAANPLVRKHELLRYIVDICYAKMEKDYSGFSPLPVASAPSDKKSFFYLNHRDLNKAL' A
#
# COMPACT_ATOMS: atom_id res chain seq x y z
N MET A 1 -16.56 8.13 -3.44
CA MET A 1 -16.41 7.98 -4.90
C MET A 1 -15.95 6.55 -5.16
N PRO A 2 -16.69 5.76 -5.96
CA PRO A 2 -16.23 4.46 -6.44
C PRO A 2 -14.91 4.58 -7.21
N LEU A 3 -14.04 3.58 -7.12
CA LEU A 3 -12.74 3.59 -7.81
C LEU A 3 -12.95 3.64 -9.32
N GLU A 4 -13.99 2.99 -9.83
CA GLU A 4 -14.38 2.96 -11.23
C GLU A 4 -14.76 4.36 -11.74
N GLU A 5 -15.47 5.14 -10.91
CA GLU A 5 -15.83 6.53 -11.22
C GLU A 5 -14.57 7.42 -11.29
N TYR A 6 -13.63 7.23 -10.34
CA TYR A 6 -12.34 7.93 -10.36
C TYR A 6 -11.49 7.55 -11.58
N ALA A 7 -11.40 6.26 -11.88
CA ALA A 7 -10.64 5.72 -13.00
C ALA A 7 -11.17 6.16 -14.36
N ALA A 8 -12.48 6.43 -14.47
CA ALA A 8 -13.11 6.93 -15.68
C ALA A 8 -12.73 8.39 -16.02
N ASN A 9 -12.14 9.13 -15.08
CA ASN A 9 -11.76 10.54 -15.28
C ASN A 9 -10.72 10.69 -16.41
N PRO A 10 -10.95 11.57 -17.41
CA PRO A 10 -10.00 11.80 -18.51
C PRO A 10 -8.58 12.16 -18.06
N LEU A 11 -8.42 12.89 -16.95
CA LEU A 11 -7.11 13.23 -16.40
C LEU A 11 -6.37 11.99 -15.90
N VAL A 12 -7.09 11.12 -15.19
CA VAL A 12 -6.55 9.87 -14.65
C VAL A 12 -6.12 8.92 -15.77
N ARG A 13 -6.90 8.86 -16.86
CA ARG A 13 -6.57 8.02 -18.04
C ARG A 13 -5.42 8.58 -18.88
N LYS A 14 -5.24 9.91 -18.89
CA LYS A 14 -4.19 10.59 -19.68
C LYS A 14 -2.81 10.49 -19.05
N HIS A 15 -2.73 10.50 -17.72
CA HIS A 15 -1.45 10.48 -16.99
C HIS A 15 -1.08 9.06 -16.56
N GLU A 16 0.04 8.57 -17.08
CA GLU A 16 0.52 7.21 -16.81
C GLU A 16 0.69 6.91 -15.32
N LEU A 17 1.23 7.85 -14.55
CA LEU A 17 1.36 7.71 -13.10
C LEU A 17 0.00 7.48 -12.41
N LEU A 18 -1.03 8.21 -12.82
CA LEU A 18 -2.36 8.08 -12.23
C LEU A 18 -3.00 6.75 -12.61
N ARG A 19 -2.76 6.26 -13.83
CA ARG A 19 -3.16 4.92 -14.24
C ARG A 19 -2.52 3.84 -13.35
N TYR A 20 -1.21 3.91 -13.11
CA TYR A 20 -0.54 2.96 -12.21
C TYR A 20 -1.08 3.01 -10.78
N ILE A 21 -1.42 4.19 -10.26
CA ILE A 21 -2.05 4.31 -8.95
C ILE A 21 -3.40 3.58 -8.92
N VAL A 22 -4.22 3.74 -9.97
CA VAL A 22 -5.50 3.02 -10.11
C VAL A 22 -5.28 1.51 -10.17
N ASP A 23 -4.28 1.04 -10.92
CA ASP A 23 -3.94 -0.39 -11.03
C ASP A 23 -3.56 -0.97 -9.65
N ILE A 24 -2.78 -0.25 -8.85
CA ILE A 24 -2.44 -0.63 -7.47
C ILE A 24 -3.70 -0.72 -6.59
N CYS A 25 -4.63 0.23 -6.73
CA CYS A 25 -5.89 0.21 -5.98
C CYS A 25 -6.75 -1.00 -6.34
N TYR A 26 -6.87 -1.33 -7.63
CA TYR A 26 -7.56 -2.54 -8.07
C TYR A 26 -6.91 -3.79 -7.51
N ALA A 27 -5.58 -3.92 -7.62
CA ALA A 27 -4.85 -5.05 -7.04
C ALA A 27 -5.02 -5.17 -5.52
N LYS A 28 -5.17 -4.03 -4.81
CA LYS A 28 -5.47 -4.03 -3.37
C LYS A 28 -6.88 -4.53 -3.06
N MET A 29 -7.87 -4.16 -3.88
CA MET A 29 -9.25 -4.63 -3.75
C MET A 29 -9.37 -6.14 -4.03
N GLU A 30 -8.61 -6.64 -5.00
CA GLU A 30 -8.54 -8.07 -5.35
C GLU A 30 -7.69 -8.90 -4.38
N LYS A 31 -7.14 -8.28 -3.32
CA LYS A 31 -6.24 -8.89 -2.31
C LYS A 31 -4.90 -9.40 -2.85
N ASP A 32 -4.52 -9.05 -4.07
CA ASP A 32 -3.22 -9.42 -4.62
C ASP A 32 -2.11 -8.41 -4.28
N TYR A 33 -2.47 -7.19 -3.85
CA TYR A 33 -1.51 -6.22 -3.35
C TYR A 33 -1.41 -6.23 -1.82
N SER A 34 -0.31 -6.77 -1.29
CA SER A 34 -0.04 -6.80 0.16
C SER A 34 0.30 -5.41 0.71
N GLY A 35 1.03 -4.60 -0.05
CA GLY A 35 1.53 -3.29 0.41
C GLY A 35 2.44 -3.42 1.64
N PHE A 36 2.71 -2.31 2.32
CA PHE A 36 3.49 -2.32 3.56
C PHE A 36 2.60 -2.05 4.78
N SER A 37 2.82 -2.81 5.84
CA SER A 37 2.11 -2.69 7.12
C SER A 37 3.08 -2.30 8.23
N PRO A 38 2.66 -1.48 9.20
CA PRO A 38 3.51 -1.06 10.30
C PRO A 38 3.75 -2.24 11.26
N LEU A 39 5.01 -2.47 11.60
CA LEU A 39 5.45 -3.40 12.61
C LEU A 39 6.06 -2.60 13.78
N PRO A 40 5.52 -2.73 15.00
CA PRO A 40 6.15 -2.12 16.16
C PRO A 40 7.55 -2.70 16.35
N VAL A 41 8.54 -1.83 16.49
CA VAL A 41 9.91 -2.24 16.82
C VAL A 41 10.31 -1.68 18.17
N ALA A 42 10.99 -2.50 18.96
CA ALA A 42 11.61 -2.06 20.19
C ALA A 42 12.78 -1.13 19.84
N SER A 43 12.62 0.16 20.10
CA SER A 43 13.71 1.13 20.03
C SER A 43 14.46 1.15 21.37
N ALA A 44 15.73 1.59 21.33
CA ALA A 44 16.55 1.93 22.51
C ALA A 44 15.75 2.81 23.49
N PRO A 45 16.08 2.84 24.81
CA PRO A 45 15.20 3.37 25.85
C PRO A 45 14.87 4.84 25.60
N SER A 46 13.75 5.04 24.91
CA SER A 46 13.13 6.31 24.61
C SER A 46 11.65 6.02 24.60
N ASP A 47 10.84 6.89 25.18
CA ASP A 47 9.38 6.72 25.25
C ASP A 47 8.68 6.85 23.87
N LYS A 48 9.44 6.81 22.77
CA LYS A 48 8.95 6.97 21.42
C LYS A 48 8.71 5.61 20.78
N LYS A 49 7.47 5.36 20.40
CA LYS A 49 7.10 4.20 19.56
C LYS A 49 7.72 4.35 18.18
N SER A 50 8.49 3.35 17.76
CA SER A 50 9.04 3.26 16.41
C SER A 50 8.31 2.16 15.63
N PHE A 51 8.08 2.41 14.34
CA PHE A 51 7.41 1.46 13.45
C PHE A 51 8.26 1.21 12.22
N PHE A 52 8.36 -0.06 11.82
CA PHE A 52 9.01 -0.49 10.59
C PHE A 52 7.96 -0.97 9.60
N TYR A 53 7.95 -0.42 8.39
CA TYR A 53 6.92 -0.73 7.38
C TYR A 53 7.43 -1.80 6.44
N LEU A 54 6.82 -2.99 6.49
CA LEU A 54 7.24 -4.15 5.69
C LEU A 54 6.07 -4.82 4.97
N ASN A 55 6.39 -5.57 3.93
CA ASN A 55 5.45 -6.46 3.28
C ASN A 55 5.15 -7.67 4.18
N HIS A 56 3.91 -7.75 4.67
CA HIS A 56 3.48 -8.84 5.54
C HIS A 56 3.48 -10.22 4.86
N ARG A 57 3.31 -10.27 3.52
CA ARG A 57 3.36 -11.53 2.75
C ARG A 57 4.74 -12.17 2.84
N ASP A 58 5.79 -11.35 2.85
CA ASP A 58 7.18 -11.82 2.83
C ASP A 58 7.75 -11.95 4.25
N LEU A 59 7.27 -11.15 5.21
CA LEU A 59 7.62 -11.29 6.63
C LEU A 59 7.32 -12.70 7.15
N ASN A 60 6.14 -13.25 6.81
CA ASN A 60 5.71 -14.58 7.23
C ASN A 60 6.51 -15.73 6.59
N LYS A 61 7.34 -15.46 5.58
CA LYS A 61 8.18 -16.48 4.93
C LYS A 61 9.61 -16.51 5.47
N ALA A 62 10.01 -15.49 6.23
CA ALA A 62 11.36 -15.34 6.76
C ALA A 62 11.49 -15.83 8.22
N LEU A 63 10.38 -16.23 8.84
CA LEU A 63 10.28 -16.84 10.18
C LEU A 63 9.84 -18.29 10.05
#